data_AF-A0A015LID5-F1
#
_entry.id   AF-A0A015LID5-F1
#
_cell.length_a   1.000
_cell.length_b   1.000
_cell.length_c   1.000
_cell.angle_alpha   90.00
_cell.angle_beta   90.00
_cell.angle_gamma   90.00
#
_symmetry.space_group_name_H-M   'P 1'
#
loop_
_entity.id
_entity.type
_entity.pdbx_description
1 polymer ?
#
loop_
_entity_poly.entity_id
_entity_poly.type
_entity_poly.pdbx_seq_one_letter_code
_entity_poly.pdbx_strand_id
1 'polypeptide(L)' 'MSEDTISFQVNFKGNIIPVESWSLDNTIHELKEYLVESTGVPLEFQKLLYKSKDFFKIIV' A
#
# COMPACT_ATOMS: atom_id res chain seq x y z
N MET A 1 -23.84 -8.29 0.73
CA MET A 1 -22.77 -7.90 1.65
C MET A 1 -22.11 -6.71 0.98
N SER A 2 -22.16 -5.52 1.58
CA SER A 2 -21.33 -4.41 1.09
C SER A 2 -19.90 -4.79 1.43
N GLU A 3 -19.03 -4.93 0.43
CA GLU A 3 -17.61 -5.12 0.69
C GLU A 3 -17.06 -3.81 1.26
N ASP A 4 -16.67 -3.84 2.53
CA ASP A 4 -16.05 -2.69 3.16
C ASP A 4 -14.68 -2.47 2.53
N THR A 5 -14.52 -1.35 1.82
CA THR A 5 -13.29 -1.01 1.10
C THR A 5 -12.76 0.34 1.55
N ILE A 6 -11.44 0.52 1.39
CA ILE A 6 -10.75 1.77 1.66
C ILE A 6 -9.90 2.16 0.44
N SER A 7 -9.77 3.46 0.21
CA SER A 7 -8.85 4.00 -0.78
C SER A 7 -7.78 4.84 -0.09
N PHE A 8 -6.52 4.67 -0.49
CA PHE A 8 -5.39 5.38 0.09
C PHE A 8 -4.26 5.55 -0.93
N GLN A 9 -3.27 6.35 -0.58
CA GLN A 9 -2.12 6.63 -1.43
C GLN A 9 -0.82 6.10 -0.82
N VAL A 10 0.03 5.55 -1.67
CA VAL A 10 1.37 5.10 -1.29
C VAL A 10 2.40 5.95 -2.02
N ASN A 11 3.25 6.66 -1.27
CA ASN A 11 4.37 7.39 -1.84
C ASN A 11 5.64 6.53 -1.86
N PHE A 12 6.22 6.36 -3.04
CA PHE A 12 7.51 5.71 -3.22
C PHE A 12 8.43 6.55 -4.11
N LYS A 13 9.57 6.99 -3.54
CA LYS A 13 10.57 7.81 -4.24
C LYS A 13 9.99 9.06 -4.95
N GLY A 14 8.93 9.64 -4.39
CA GLY A 14 8.23 10.79 -4.98
C GLY A 14 7.10 10.44 -5.94
N ASN A 15 6.97 9.18 -6.35
CA ASN A 15 5.82 8.69 -7.13
C ASN A 15 4.67 8.34 -6.20
N ILE A 16 3.45 8.78 -6.54
CA ILE A 16 2.22 8.43 -5.84
C ILE A 16 1.59 7.23 -6.56
N ILE A 17 1.37 6.15 -5.82
CA ILE A 17 0.66 4.95 -6.26
C ILE A 17 -0.72 4.99 -5.58
N PRO A 18 -1.80 5.26 -6.33
CA PRO A 18 -3.15 5.21 -5.79
C PRO A 18 -3.56 3.74 -5.59
N VAL A 19 -4.12 3.42 -4.42
CA VAL A 19 -4.72 2.13 -4.13
C VAL A 19 -6.21 2.38 -3.91
N GLU A 20 -7.03 1.94 -4.85
CA GLU A 20 -8.47 2.16 -4.87
C GLU A 20 -9.22 0.89 -4.48
N SER A 21 -10.31 1.05 -3.74
CA SER A 21 -11.22 -0.05 -3.37
C SER A 21 -10.51 -1.25 -2.72
N TRP A 22 -9.51 -1.00 -1.87
CA TRP A 22 -8.79 -2.05 -1.14
C TRP A 22 -9.71 -2.67 -0.09
N SER A 23 -9.90 -3.99 -0.11
CA SER A 23 -10.76 -4.67 0.87
C SER A 23 -10.16 -4.59 2.26
N LEU A 24 -10.99 -4.32 3.27
CA LEU A 24 -10.57 -4.33 4.67
C LEU A 24 -10.23 -5.74 5.18
N ASP A 25 -10.64 -6.78 4.46
CA ASP A 25 -10.27 -8.18 4.77
C ASP A 25 -8.84 -8.52 4.31
N ASN A 26 -8.25 -7.71 3.42
CA ASN A 26 -6.86 -7.91 2.99
C ASN A 26 -5.87 -7.45 4.06
N THR A 27 -4.80 -8.22 4.17
CA THR A 27 -3.69 -8.01 5.09
C THR A 27 -2.65 -7.03 4.55
N ILE A 28 -1.80 -6.55 5.44
CA ILE A 28 -0.61 -5.77 5.07
C ILE A 28 0.38 -6.59 4.22
N HIS A 29 0.35 -7.93 4.33
CA HIS A 29 1.19 -8.79 3.50
C HIS A 29 0.76 -8.71 2.03
N GLU A 30 -0.53 -8.89 1.76
CA GLU A 30 -1.10 -8.75 0.40
C GLU A 30 -0.88 -7.35 -0.18
N LEU A 31 -0.95 -6.30 0.67
CA LEU A 31 -0.60 -4.94 0.23
C LEU A 31 0.86 -4.84 -0.21
N LYS A 32 1.80 -5.44 0.53
CA LYS A 32 3.21 -5.44 0.14
C LYS A 32 3.44 -6.22 -1.14
N GLU A 33 2.77 -7.36 -1.33
CA GLU A 33 2.81 -8.14 -2.58
C GLU A 33 2.37 -7.29 -3.77
N TYR A 34 1.21 -6.62 -3.65
CA TYR A 34 0.72 -5.67 -4.65
C TYR A 34 1.75 -4.56 -4.96
N LEU A 35 2.41 -4.03 -3.93
CA LEU A 35 3.42 -2.99 -4.10
C LEU A 35 4.72 -3.52 -4.71
N VAL A 36 5.02 -4.82 -4.66
CA VAL A 36 6.20 -5.37 -5.37
C VAL A 36 6.08 -5.11 -6.86
N GLU A 37 4.91 -5.34 -7.44
CA GLU A 37 4.67 -5.15 -8.88
C GLU A 37 4.87 -3.69 -9.30
N SER A 38 4.39 -2.75 -8.48
CA SER A 38 4.46 -1.31 -8.77
C SER A 38 5.83 -0.69 -8.47
N THR A 39 6.58 -1.23 -7.51
CA THR A 39 7.82 -0.60 -7.02
C THR A 39 9.09 -1.36 -7.36
N GLY A 40 8.98 -2.64 -7.72
CA GLY A 40 10.11 -3.55 -7.92
C GLY A 40 10.88 -3.88 -6.63
N VAL A 41 10.38 -3.46 -5.47
CA VAL A 41 11.03 -3.70 -4.18
C VAL A 41 10.49 -5.01 -3.57
N PRO A 42 11.33 -6.00 -3.27
CA PRO A 42 10.89 -7.23 -2.59
C PRO A 42 10.26 -6.95 -1.22
N LEU A 43 9.29 -7.76 -0.80
CA LEU A 43 8.53 -7.58 0.45
C LEU A 43 9.39 -7.34 1.69
N GLU A 44 10.49 -8.08 1.80
CA GLU A 44 11.42 -8.03 2.94
C GLU A 44 12.16 -6.68 3.05
N PHE A 45 12.31 -5.97 1.93
CA PHE A 45 12.95 -4.66 1.88
C PHE A 45 11.95 -3.50 1.92
N GLN A 46 10.65 -3.77 1.80
CA GLN A 46 9.61 -2.75 1.92
C GLN A 46 9.31 -2.44 3.40
N LYS A 47 9.63 -1.22 3.84
CA LYS A 47 9.16 -0.67 5.12
C LYS A 47 8.04 0.35 4.85
N LEU A 48 6.85 0.02 5.33
CA LEU A 48 5.67 0.89 5.24
C LEU A 48 5.64 1.83 6.43
N LEU A 49 5.68 3.13 6.16
CA LEU A 49 5.50 4.18 7.16
C LEU A 49 4.10 4.77 7.02
N TYR A 50 3.25 4.49 8.01
CA TYR A 50 1.95 5.12 8.13
C TYR A 50 2.11 6.60 8.50
N LYS A 51 1.59 7.51 7.66
CA LYS A 51 1.65 8.96 7.90
C LYS A 51 0.31 9.52 8.37
N SER A 52 -0.77 9.09 7.74
CA SER A 52 -2.13 9.50 8.05
C SER A 52 -3.11 8.46 7.53
N LYS A 53 -4.39 8.60 7.90
CA LYS A 53 -5.49 7.67 7.54
C LYS A 53 -5.44 7.16 6.10
N ASP A 54 -5.14 8.04 5.16
CA ASP A 54 -5.19 7.72 3.73
C ASP A 54 -3.81 7.78 3.04
N PHE A 55 -2.70 7.76 3.81
CA PHE A 55 -1.36 7.93 3.25
C PHE A 55 -0.28 7.07 3.92
N PHE A 56 0.40 6.28 3.08
CA PHE A 56 1.59 5.51 3.43
C PHE A 56 2.80 5.99 2.63
N LYS A 57 3.99 5.84 3.20
CA LYS A 57 5.26 6.03 2.50
C LYS A 57 6.09 4.77 2.56
N ILE A 58 6.59 4.31 1.42
CA ILE A 58 7.59 3.24 1.38
C ILE A 58 8.97 3.85 1.59
N ILE A 59 9.69 3.32 2.58
CA ILE A 59 11.12 3.53 2.76
C ILE A 59 11.82 2.17 2.59
N VAL A 60 13.00 2.17 1.98
CA VAL A 60 13.84 0.96 1.79
C VAL A 60 15.04 1.06 2.71
#